data_AF-A0A8S2V3F4-F1
#
_entry.id   AF-A0A8S2V3F4-F1
#
_cell.length_a   1.000
_cell.length_b   1.000
_cell.length_c   1.000
_cell.angle_alpha   90.00
_cell.angle_beta   90.00
_cell.angle_gamma   90.00
#
_symmetry.space_group_name_H-M   'P 1'
#
loop_
_entity.id
_entity.type
_entity.pdbx_description
1 polymer ?
#
loop_
_entity_poly.entity_id
_entity_poly.type
_entity_poly.pdbx_seq_one_letter_code
_entity_poly.pdbx_strand_id
1 'polypeptide(L)'
;IQHLSRNQSESMATQDAEVYCSFCNEGFVSPKAMGTHLMMCGNKTDQCPKCRRYIRRAIFAYHYENDCANPDAPTRDNETNKKTQNFARSNNPEYDARIPCEYCNQGIPWHLYDNHTRTCRNEHNKRPNEQIRPSLSSVGLQDEPSSYGKSLIDFKPVICLP
;
A
#
# COMPACT_ATOMS: atom_id res chain seq x y z
N ILE A 1 -7.58 6.55 58.80
CA ILE A 1 -6.75 5.99 57.71
C ILE A 1 -7.62 4.98 56.97
N GLN A 2 -8.31 5.43 55.91
CA GLN A 2 -9.18 4.59 55.10
C GLN A 2 -8.34 3.94 54.00
N HIS A 3 -8.24 2.61 54.03
CA HIS A 3 -7.58 1.83 52.98
C HIS A 3 -8.54 1.65 51.80
N LEU A 4 -8.35 2.46 50.75
CA LEU A 4 -8.98 2.28 49.45
C LEU A 4 -8.42 1.02 48.80
N SER A 5 -9.21 -0.05 48.90
CA SER A 5 -9.08 -1.23 48.05
C SER A 5 -9.71 -0.94 46.68
N ARG A 6 -9.24 -1.68 45.67
CA ARG A 6 -9.90 -1.94 44.37
C ARG A 6 -9.51 -0.99 43.24
N ASN A 7 -8.66 -1.51 42.35
CA ASN A 7 -8.70 -1.31 40.90
C ASN A 7 -7.82 -2.39 40.24
N GLN A 8 -8.26 -3.64 40.31
CA GLN A 8 -7.79 -4.69 39.40
C GLN A 8 -8.67 -4.60 38.15
N SER A 9 -8.28 -3.73 37.20
CA SER A 9 -8.79 -3.78 35.84
C SER A 9 -8.06 -4.92 35.13
N GLU A 10 -8.52 -6.14 35.37
CA GLU A 10 -8.08 -7.32 34.63
C GLU A 10 -8.45 -7.12 33.17
N SER A 11 -7.43 -6.88 32.34
CA SER A 11 -7.57 -6.87 30.89
C SER A 11 -7.99 -8.28 30.46
N MET A 12 -9.28 -8.48 30.21
CA MET A 12 -9.75 -9.61 29.42
C MET A 12 -9.15 -9.48 28.03
N ALA A 13 -7.93 -9.98 27.87
CA ALA A 13 -7.35 -10.26 26.57
C ALA A 13 -8.30 -11.26 25.93
N THR A 14 -9.17 -10.77 25.05
CA THR A 14 -9.92 -11.62 24.15
C THR A 14 -8.87 -12.36 23.35
N GLN A 15 -8.69 -13.64 23.67
CA GLN A 15 -7.91 -14.56 22.86
C GLN A 15 -8.71 -14.77 21.58
N ASP A 16 -8.62 -13.78 20.69
CA ASP A 16 -9.18 -13.89 19.36
C ASP A 16 -8.44 -15.06 18.71
N ALA A 17 -9.16 -16.16 18.48
CA ALA A 17 -8.60 -17.37 17.92
C ALA A 17 -8.05 -17.05 16.53
N GLU A 18 -6.72 -16.98 16.41
CA GLU A 18 -6.06 -16.74 15.14
C GLU A 18 -6.30 -17.93 14.20
N VAL A 19 -6.67 -17.64 12.96
CA VAL A 19 -6.79 -18.65 11.90
C VAL A 19 -5.52 -18.59 11.05
N TYR A 20 -4.91 -19.75 10.77
CA TYR A 20 -3.64 -19.83 10.04
C TYR A 20 -3.81 -20.30 8.60
N CYS A 21 -3.04 -19.71 7.67
CA CYS A 21 -3.10 -20.05 6.26
C CYS A 21 -2.33 -21.36 5.99
N SER A 22 -2.95 -22.33 5.32
CA SER A 22 -2.33 -23.61 5.00
C SER A 22 -1.14 -23.54 4.02
N PHE A 23 -0.99 -22.42 3.29
CA PHE A 23 0.05 -22.24 2.28
C PHE A 23 1.30 -21.54 2.84
N CYS A 24 1.13 -20.45 3.59
CA CYS A 24 2.24 -19.65 4.11
C CYS A 24 2.35 -19.62 5.64
N ASN A 25 1.42 -20.26 6.35
CA ASN A 25 1.34 -20.29 7.81
C ASN A 25 1.21 -18.92 8.50
N GLU A 26 0.77 -17.90 7.75
CA GLU A 26 0.48 -16.56 8.29
C GLU A 26 -0.83 -16.60 9.11
N GLY A 27 -0.82 -15.95 10.28
CA GLY A 27 -1.97 -15.88 11.20
C GLY A 27 -2.87 -14.68 10.91
N PHE A 28 -4.18 -14.87 11.04
CA PHE A 28 -5.19 -13.85 10.77
C PHE A 28 -6.20 -13.77 11.92
N VAL A 29 -6.48 -12.54 12.35
CA VAL A 29 -7.49 -12.22 13.39
C VAL A 29 -8.92 -12.40 12.87
N SER A 30 -9.13 -12.27 11.55
CA SER A 30 -10.46 -12.33 10.94
C SER A 30 -10.53 -13.42 9.86
N PRO A 31 -11.57 -14.30 9.90
CA PRO A 31 -11.83 -15.25 8.82
C PRO A 31 -12.02 -14.58 7.45
N LYS A 32 -12.55 -13.35 7.41
CA LYS A 32 -12.71 -12.58 6.17
C LYS A 32 -11.36 -12.18 5.57
N ALA A 33 -10.41 -11.77 6.42
CA ALA A 33 -9.05 -11.46 5.98
C ALA A 33 -8.34 -12.73 5.46
N MET A 34 -8.54 -13.86 6.14
CA MET A 34 -8.06 -15.17 5.69
C MET A 34 -8.61 -15.53 4.30
N GLY A 35 -9.92 -15.37 4.06
CA GLY A 35 -10.53 -15.70 2.77
C GLY A 35 -9.89 -14.96 1.60
N THR A 36 -9.69 -13.65 1.73
CA THR A 36 -9.01 -12.82 0.71
C THR A 36 -7.56 -13.25 0.54
N HIS A 37 -6.87 -13.59 1.63
CA HIS A 37 -5.49 -14.07 1.58
C HIS A 37 -5.38 -15.41 0.83
N LEU A 38 -6.26 -16.37 1.10
CA LEU A 38 -6.23 -17.70 0.45
C LEU A 38 -6.35 -17.59 -1.07
N MET A 39 -7.20 -16.69 -1.57
CA MET A 39 -7.33 -16.44 -3.02
C MET A 39 -6.01 -15.95 -3.65
N MET A 40 -5.24 -15.14 -2.93
CA MET A 40 -3.96 -14.63 -3.44
C MET A 40 -2.80 -15.59 -3.20
N CYS A 41 -2.77 -16.24 -2.05
CA CYS A 41 -1.67 -17.10 -1.62
C CYS A 41 -1.69 -18.43 -2.36
N GLY A 42 -2.87 -19.07 -2.49
CA GLY A 42 -3.01 -20.33 -3.22
C GLY A 42 -2.66 -20.20 -4.70
N ASN A 43 -3.03 -19.08 -5.34
CA ASN A 43 -2.73 -18.86 -6.77
C ASN A 43 -1.25 -18.55 -7.07
N LYS A 44 -0.50 -18.12 -6.05
CA LYS A 44 0.90 -17.68 -6.18
C LYS A 44 1.90 -18.67 -5.61
N THR A 45 1.45 -19.83 -5.12
CA THR A 45 2.31 -20.85 -4.53
C THR A 45 2.15 -22.18 -5.26
N ASP A 46 3.24 -22.95 -5.32
CA ASP A 46 3.26 -24.31 -5.84
C ASP A 46 3.87 -25.23 -4.77
N GLN A 47 3.40 -26.48 -4.69
CA GLN A 47 3.91 -27.45 -3.73
C GLN A 47 5.21 -28.07 -4.27
N CYS A 48 6.31 -27.94 -3.51
CA CYS A 48 7.58 -28.54 -3.87
C CYS A 48 7.53 -30.08 -3.70
N PRO A 49 7.91 -30.89 -4.71
CA PRO A 49 7.86 -32.34 -4.60
C PRO A 49 8.93 -32.91 -3.66
N LYS A 50 10.05 -32.20 -3.47
CA LYS A 50 11.15 -32.61 -2.58
C LYS A 50 10.77 -32.46 -1.09
N CYS A 51 10.32 -31.27 -0.68
CA CYS A 51 10.05 -30.96 0.74
C CYS A 51 8.56 -30.86 1.11
N ARG A 52 7.64 -30.97 0.14
CA ARG A 52 6.18 -30.85 0.30
C ARG A 52 5.67 -29.52 0.87
N ARG A 53 6.52 -28.50 0.92
CA ARG A 53 6.14 -27.13 1.32
C ARG A 53 5.58 -26.36 0.14
N TYR A 54 4.66 -25.44 0.42
CA TYR A 54 4.18 -24.48 -0.55
C TYR A 54 5.19 -23.34 -0.67
N ILE A 55 5.70 -23.14 -1.87
CA ILE A 55 6.73 -22.14 -2.18
C ILE A 55 6.15 -21.16 -3.18
N ARG A 56 6.45 -19.87 -3.03
CA ARG A 56 5.99 -18.86 -4.01
C ARG A 56 6.55 -19.21 -5.38
N ARG A 57 5.70 -19.19 -6.41
CA ARG A 57 6.07 -19.56 -7.79
C ARG A 57 7.29 -18.78 -8.30
N ALA A 58 7.39 -17.50 -7.93
CA ALA A 58 8.51 -16.62 -8.27
C ALA A 58 9.89 -17.11 -7.77
N ILE A 59 9.94 -17.87 -6.67
CA ILE A 59 11.19 -18.41 -6.09
C ILE A 59 11.28 -19.93 -6.18
N PHE A 60 10.31 -20.59 -6.81
CA PHE A 60 10.21 -22.05 -6.86
C PHE A 60 11.41 -22.68 -7.57
N ALA A 61 11.83 -22.11 -8.70
CA ALA A 61 12.99 -22.59 -9.46
C ALA A 61 14.25 -22.61 -8.59
N TYR A 62 14.58 -21.47 -7.96
CA TYR A 62 15.71 -21.35 -7.05
C TYR A 62 15.61 -22.36 -5.89
N HIS A 63 14.45 -22.45 -5.24
CA HIS A 63 14.21 -23.39 -4.15
C HIS A 63 14.45 -24.85 -4.58
N TYR A 64 14.00 -25.21 -5.78
CA TYR A 64 14.13 -26.58 -6.30
C TYR A 64 15.58 -26.93 -6.63
N GLU A 65 16.32 -25.98 -7.22
CA GLU A 65 17.72 -26.12 -7.61
C GLU A 65 18.68 -26.11 -6.41
N ASN A 66 18.35 -25.38 -5.35
CA ASN A 66 19.19 -25.23 -4.15
C ASN A 66 18.73 -26.13 -3.00
N ASP A 67 18.29 -27.35 -3.30
CA ASP A 67 17.88 -28.38 -2.33
C ASP A 67 16.99 -27.86 -1.19
N CYS A 68 15.95 -27.15 -1.58
CA CYS A 68 14.95 -26.59 -0.70
C CYS A 68 15.43 -25.46 0.23
N ALA A 69 16.59 -24.86 -0.06
CA ALA A 69 16.98 -23.59 0.53
C ALA A 69 15.98 -22.49 0.13
N ASN A 70 15.46 -21.76 1.11
CA ASN A 70 14.55 -20.65 0.88
C ASN A 70 15.24 -19.36 1.34
N PRO A 71 15.68 -18.48 0.41
CA PRO A 71 16.40 -17.27 0.76
C PRO A 71 15.50 -16.26 1.50
N ASP A 72 14.19 -16.36 1.29
CA ASP A 72 13.19 -15.48 1.89
C ASP A 72 12.48 -16.10 3.10
N ALA A 73 12.92 -17.27 3.59
CA ALA A 73 12.35 -17.79 4.83
C ALA A 73 12.60 -16.73 5.92
N PRO A 74 11.55 -16.10 6.49
CA PRO A 74 11.75 -15.27 7.66
C PRO A 74 12.39 -16.20 8.68
N THR A 75 13.64 -15.92 9.08
CA THR A 75 14.21 -16.57 10.25
C THR A 75 13.22 -16.32 11.38
N ARG A 76 12.75 -17.37 12.06
CA ARG A 76 11.75 -17.28 13.15
C ARG A 76 12.17 -16.28 14.23
N ASP A 77 13.45 -15.95 14.26
CA ASP A 77 14.12 -15.04 15.18
C ASP A 77 13.86 -13.55 14.87
N ASN A 78 13.28 -13.21 13.72
CA ASN A 78 13.00 -11.82 13.29
C ASN A 78 11.52 -11.41 13.37
N GLU A 79 10.65 -12.27 13.91
CA GLU A 79 9.20 -12.06 13.93
C GLU A 79 8.74 -10.98 14.92
N THR A 80 9.60 -10.59 15.88
CA THR A 80 9.27 -9.58 16.89
C THR A 80 9.44 -8.13 16.44
N ASN A 81 9.93 -7.85 15.23
CA ASN A 81 10.30 -6.47 14.84
C ASN A 81 9.72 -5.93 13.53
N LYS A 82 8.77 -6.63 12.88
CA LYS A 82 8.15 -6.15 11.63
C LYS A 82 6.85 -5.35 11.81
N LYS A 83 6.30 -5.24 13.02
CA LYS A 83 5.10 -4.41 13.27
C LYS A 83 5.43 -2.93 13.56
N THR A 84 6.71 -2.54 13.64
CA THR A 84 7.11 -1.16 14.01
C THR A 84 8.13 -0.52 13.05
N GLN A 85 8.66 -1.24 12.05
CA GLN A 85 9.67 -0.70 11.12
C GLN A 85 9.11 -0.11 9.82
N ASN A 86 8.09 0.74 9.88
CA ASN A 86 7.67 1.54 8.71
C ASN A 86 7.46 3.04 9.00
N PHE A 87 7.95 3.58 10.12
CA PHE A 87 7.94 5.03 10.37
C PHE A 87 9.28 5.61 10.87
N ALA A 88 10.35 4.81 10.96
CA ALA A 88 11.67 5.33 11.31
C ALA A 88 12.44 5.77 10.05
N ARG A 89 12.19 7.03 9.65
CA ARG A 89 13.17 8.00 9.13
C ARG A 89 14.19 7.48 8.09
N SER A 90 13.83 7.56 6.81
CA SER A 90 14.80 8.09 5.83
C SER A 90 14.85 9.60 6.02
N ASN A 91 15.83 10.10 6.79
CA ASN A 91 16.21 11.51 6.81
C ASN A 91 16.96 11.84 5.50
N ASN A 92 16.34 11.63 4.34
CA ASN A 92 16.88 12.11 3.09
C ASN A 92 16.27 13.50 2.80
N PRO A 93 17.02 14.61 2.98
CA PRO A 93 16.51 15.96 2.76
C PRO A 93 16.07 16.20 1.30
N GLU A 94 16.46 15.34 0.37
CA GLU A 94 16.07 15.41 -1.04
C GLU A 94 14.61 15.01 -1.29
N TYR A 95 13.97 14.29 -0.36
CA TYR A 95 12.56 13.89 -0.46
C TYR A 95 11.59 14.86 0.23
N ASP A 96 12.06 16.00 0.73
CA ASP A 96 11.21 17.01 1.40
C ASP A 96 10.61 18.04 0.40
N ALA A 97 10.60 17.71 -0.89
CA ALA A 97 9.89 18.49 -1.89
C ALA A 97 8.39 18.49 -1.57
N ARG A 98 7.87 19.65 -1.16
CA ARG A 98 6.46 19.87 -0.87
C ARG A 98 5.74 20.35 -2.12
N ILE A 99 4.73 19.59 -2.55
CA ILE A 99 3.86 19.94 -3.67
C ILE A 99 2.68 20.75 -3.14
N PRO A 100 2.38 21.94 -3.69
CA PRO A 100 1.18 22.68 -3.30
C PRO A 100 -0.08 21.92 -3.74
N CYS A 101 -1.03 21.77 -2.82
CA CYS A 101 -2.35 21.22 -3.12
C CYS A 101 -3.20 22.23 -3.90
N GLU A 102 -3.84 21.82 -5.00
CA GLU A 102 -4.68 22.70 -5.84
C GLU A 102 -5.96 23.22 -5.14
N TYR A 103 -6.42 22.56 -4.08
CA TYR A 103 -7.65 22.92 -3.37
C TYR A 103 -7.41 23.85 -2.17
N CYS A 104 -6.27 23.75 -1.50
CA CYS A 104 -5.98 24.48 -0.25
C CYS A 104 -4.61 25.17 -0.22
N ASN A 105 -3.78 25.01 -1.26
CA ASN A 105 -2.42 25.54 -1.39
C ASN A 105 -1.45 25.14 -0.27
N GLN A 106 -1.76 24.14 0.55
CA GLN A 106 -0.83 23.61 1.54
C GLN A 106 0.25 22.77 0.86
N GLY A 107 1.50 22.92 1.31
CA GLY A 107 2.63 22.14 0.82
C GLY A 107 2.64 20.72 1.41
N ILE A 108 2.34 19.72 0.58
CA ILE A 108 2.18 18.32 0.97
C ILE A 108 3.40 17.50 0.49
N PRO A 109 3.95 16.59 1.32
CA PRO A 109 4.98 15.66 0.87
C PRO A 109 4.46 14.74 -0.26
N TRP A 110 5.33 14.40 -1.22
CA TRP A 110 4.96 13.58 -2.38
C TRP A 110 4.20 12.30 -2.02
N HIS A 111 4.67 11.55 -1.02
CA HIS A 111 4.06 10.29 -0.59
C HIS A 111 2.68 10.43 0.10
N LEU A 112 2.28 11.65 0.48
CA LEU A 112 0.97 11.94 1.08
C LEU A 112 0.02 12.67 0.13
N TYR A 113 0.50 13.11 -1.04
CA TYR A 113 -0.25 13.96 -1.97
C TYR A 113 -1.56 13.31 -2.44
N ASP A 114 -1.52 12.03 -2.85
CA ASP A 114 -2.72 11.31 -3.32
C ASP A 114 -3.79 11.15 -2.24
N ASN A 115 -3.38 10.92 -0.98
CA ASN A 115 -4.32 10.77 0.12
C ASN A 115 -4.92 12.13 0.53
N HIS A 116 -4.07 13.17 0.57
CA HIS A 116 -4.51 14.53 0.87
C HIS A 116 -5.46 15.06 -0.20
N THR A 117 -5.15 14.93 -1.49
CA THR A 117 -6.02 15.46 -2.58
C THR A 117 -7.41 14.84 -2.55
N ARG A 118 -7.53 13.54 -2.26
CA ARG A 118 -8.83 12.86 -2.11
C ARG A 118 -9.67 13.43 -0.97
N THR A 119 -9.06 13.66 0.20
CA THR A 119 -9.79 14.20 1.37
C THR A 119 -10.07 15.69 1.20
N CYS A 120 -9.08 16.46 0.75
CA CYS A 120 -9.19 17.90 0.55
C CYS A 120 -10.22 18.27 -0.52
N ARG A 121 -10.26 17.54 -1.64
CA ARG A 121 -11.30 17.70 -2.68
C ARG A 121 -12.71 17.51 -2.13
N ASN A 122 -12.91 16.50 -1.29
CA ASN A 122 -14.22 16.23 -0.69
C ASN A 122 -14.64 17.34 0.27
N GLU A 123 -13.72 17.87 1.09
CA GLU A 123 -14.00 18.99 1.98
C GLU A 123 -14.26 20.30 1.22
N HIS A 124 -13.51 20.55 0.14
CA HIS A 124 -13.74 21.73 -0.70
C HIS A 124 -15.10 21.66 -1.42
N ASN A 125 -15.53 20.48 -1.86
CA ASN A 125 -16.84 20.26 -2.47
C ASN A 125 -18.00 20.38 -1.46
N LYS A 126 -17.75 20.17 -0.16
CA LYS A 126 -18.75 20.31 0.90
C LYS A 126 -19.05 21.76 1.25
N ARG A 127 -18.19 22.72 0.88
CA ARG A 127 -18.48 24.14 1.05
C ARG A 127 -19.51 24.55 0.00
N PRO A 128 -20.80 24.72 0.35
CA PRO A 128 -21.76 25.22 -0.60
C PRO A 128 -21.34 26.63 -0.98
N ASN A 129 -21.38 26.88 -2.27
CA ASN A 129 -21.21 28.13 -2.97
C ASN A 129 -21.85 29.35 -2.26
N GLU A 130 -21.22 29.92 -1.22
CA GLU A 130 -21.72 31.12 -0.55
C GLU A 130 -20.85 32.37 -0.69
N GLN A 131 -19.59 32.30 -1.11
CA GLN A 131 -18.82 33.53 -1.33
C GLN A 131 -17.78 33.33 -2.43
N ILE A 132 -18.02 33.91 -3.61
CA ILE A 132 -17.13 34.84 -4.33
C ILE A 132 -17.90 35.36 -5.56
N ARG A 133 -18.35 36.61 -5.47
CA ARG A 133 -18.59 37.48 -6.63
C ARG A 133 -17.22 37.72 -7.32
N PRO A 134 -17.08 37.50 -8.62
CA PRO A 134 -15.85 37.88 -9.32
C PRO A 134 -15.77 39.41 -9.46
N SER A 135 -14.74 40.00 -8.86
CA SER A 135 -14.25 41.32 -9.23
C SER A 135 -13.65 41.22 -10.64
N LEU A 136 -14.41 41.66 -11.63
CA LEU A 136 -13.97 41.83 -13.02
C LEU A 136 -12.80 42.83 -13.07
N SER A 137 -11.59 42.31 -13.22
CA SER A 137 -10.43 43.06 -13.68
C SER A 137 -9.98 42.47 -15.00
N SER A 138 -10.28 43.23 -16.06
CA SER A 138 -10.02 42.97 -17.46
C SER A 138 -8.52 42.84 -17.75
N VAL A 139 -8.06 41.70 -18.29
CA VAL A 139 -6.79 41.62 -19.02
C VAL A 139 -6.94 40.67 -20.22
N GLY A 140 -6.95 41.29 -21.41
CA GLY A 140 -6.28 40.86 -22.65
C GLY A 140 -6.43 39.42 -23.14
N LEU A 141 -7.31 39.25 -24.13
CA LEU A 141 -7.11 38.31 -25.23
C LEU A 141 -5.72 38.50 -25.86
N GLN A 142 -5.03 37.40 -26.18
CA GLN A 142 -4.35 37.21 -27.48
C GLN A 142 -3.89 35.75 -27.67
N ASP A 143 -4.65 35.08 -28.54
CA ASP A 143 -4.26 34.21 -29.66
C ASP A 143 -3.25 33.05 -29.48
N GLU A 144 -3.83 31.85 -29.64
CA GLU A 144 -3.25 30.56 -30.04
C GLU A 144 -2.29 30.64 -31.23
N PRO A 145 -1.30 29.73 -31.33
CA PRO A 145 -1.50 28.66 -32.31
C PRO A 145 -1.14 27.25 -31.82
N SER A 146 -2.15 26.38 -31.94
CA SER A 146 -2.13 24.92 -32.00
C SER A 146 -1.08 24.36 -32.99
N SER A 147 -0.19 23.51 -32.49
CA SER A 147 0.59 22.57 -33.32
C SER A 147 0.67 21.20 -32.63
N TYR A 148 -0.37 20.39 -32.83
CA TYR A 148 -0.39 18.98 -32.46
C TYR A 148 0.30 18.15 -33.54
N GLY A 149 1.57 17.81 -33.33
CA GLY A 149 2.30 16.81 -34.10
C GLY A 149 1.89 15.40 -33.69
N LYS A 150 1.12 14.71 -34.55
CA LYS A 150 0.80 13.28 -34.41
C LYS A 150 2.01 12.44 -34.85
N SER A 151 2.73 11.83 -33.91
CA SER A 151 3.66 10.73 -34.21
C SER A 151 2.89 9.40 -34.26
N LEU A 152 2.73 8.86 -35.46
CA LEU A 152 2.35 7.46 -35.68
C LEU A 152 3.50 6.56 -35.23
N ILE A 153 3.30 5.80 -34.15
CA ILE A 153 4.17 4.68 -33.80
C ILE A 153 3.62 3.41 -34.48
N ASP A 154 4.41 2.90 -35.41
CA ASP A 154 4.16 1.70 -36.21
C ASP A 154 4.47 0.46 -35.33
N PHE A 155 3.44 -0.22 -34.84
CA PHE A 155 3.61 -1.47 -34.09
C PHE A 155 3.56 -2.66 -35.05
N LYS A 156 4.72 -3.25 -35.32
CA LYS A 156 4.80 -4.55 -36.01
C LYS A 156 4.33 -5.67 -35.08
N PRO A 157 3.45 -6.58 -35.55
CA PRO A 157 3.04 -7.74 -34.79
C PRO A 157 4.16 -8.77 -34.67
N VAL A 158 4.35 -9.29 -33.45
CA VAL A 158 5.23 -10.42 -33.15
C VAL A 158 4.50 -11.71 -33.57
N ILE A 159 5.04 -12.39 -34.58
CA ILE A 159 4.54 -13.70 -35.01
C ILE A 159 5.20 -14.75 -34.12
N CYS A 160 4.41 -15.40 -33.26
CA CYS A 160 4.83 -16.62 -32.58
C CYS A 160 4.62 -17.79 -33.53
N LEU A 161 5.71 -18.44 -33.94
CA LEU A 161 5.69 -19.71 -34.68
C LEU A 161 5.56 -20.89 -33.70
N PRO A 162 4.90 -21.99 -34.14
CA PRO A 162 4.59 -23.18 -33.32
C PRO A 162 5.82 -24.04 -32.99
#